data_AF-A0A6L5P6B3-F1
#
_entry.id   AF-A0A6L5P6B3-F1
#
_cell.length_a   1.000
_cell.length_b   1.000
_cell.length_c   1.000
_cell.angle_alpha   90.00
_cell.angle_beta   90.00
_cell.angle_gamma   90.00
#
_symmetry.space_group_name_H-M   'P 1'
#
loop_
_entity.id
_entity.type
_entity.pdbx_description
1 polymer ?
#
loop_
_entity_poly.entity_id
_entity_poly.type
_entity_poly.pdbx_seq_one_letter_code
_entity_poly.pdbx_strand_id
1 'polypeptide(L)'
;LERLIERAGITPRELLREKGTPYAELGLGNPDLTDGALIDAMMAHPVLINRPLGVTSPGVRLCRPSEAVLDIIPARQLGAFAKEDGEQVVDAGGNRVHA
;
A
#
# COMPACT_ATOMS: atom_id res chain seq x y z
N LEU A 1 8.69 2.68 10.91
CA LEU A 1 8.28 2.13 9.61
C LEU A 1 8.19 0.60 9.65
N GLU A 2 9.19 -0.08 10.21
CA GLU A 2 9.22 -1.55 10.42
C GLU A 2 7.90 -2.18 10.88
N ARG A 3 7.32 -1.72 12.00
CA ARG A 3 6.04 -2.28 12.49
C ARG A 3 4.88 -2.15 11.50
N LEU A 4 4.88 -1.15 10.62
CA LEU A 4 3.84 -1.00 9.60
C LEU A 4 4.07 -2.00 8.46
N ILE A 5 5.32 -2.21 8.05
CA ILE A 5 5.72 -3.21 7.05
C ILE A 5 5.34 -4.61 7.54
N GLU A 6 5.71 -4.94 8.78
CA GLU A 6 5.39 -6.20 9.44
C GLU A 6 3.87 -6.43 9.49
N ARG A 7 3.10 -5.46 10.01
CA ARG A 7 1.63 -5.57 10.09
C ARG A 7 0.95 -5.59 8.72
N ALA A 8 1.59 -5.05 7.68
CA ALA A 8 1.08 -5.11 6.32
C ALA A 8 1.34 -6.47 5.64
N GLY A 9 2.22 -7.30 6.20
CA GLY A 9 2.61 -8.58 5.64
C GLY A 9 3.37 -8.46 4.32
N ILE A 10 4.12 -7.36 4.14
CA ILE A 10 4.96 -7.10 2.96
C ILE A 10 6.41 -6.92 3.39
N THR A 11 7.33 -7.03 2.44
CA THR A 11 8.75 -6.70 2.61
C THR A 11 9.00 -5.19 2.42
N PRO A 12 10.11 -4.64 2.94
CA PRO A 12 10.51 -3.27 2.62
C PRO A 12 10.68 -3.02 1.12
N ARG A 13 11.14 -4.04 0.38
CA ARG A 13 11.30 -3.96 -1.08
C ARG A 13 9.95 -3.78 -1.79
N GLU A 14 8.91 -4.47 -1.36
CA GLU A 14 7.54 -4.30 -1.89
C GLU A 14 6.93 -2.92 -1.53
N LEU A 15 7.39 -2.29 -0.45
CA LEU A 15 6.96 -0.94 -0.07
C LEU A 15 7.65 0.16 -0.88
N LEU A 16 8.74 -0.12 -1.60
CA LEU A 16 9.45 0.90 -2.36
C LEU A 16 8.60 1.42 -3.52
N ARG A 17 8.59 2.74 -3.65
CA ARG A 17 8.06 3.44 -4.81
C ARG A 17 9.21 3.72 -5.76
N GLU A 18 9.14 3.18 -6.96
CA GLU A 18 10.15 3.45 -7.99
C GLU A 18 9.86 4.76 -8.75
N LYS A 19 8.65 4.88 -9.31
CA LYS A 19 8.29 5.97 -10.23
C LYS A 19 8.19 7.33 -9.54
N GLY A 20 8.93 8.30 -10.07
CA GLY A 20 8.95 9.69 -9.59
C GLY A 20 9.68 9.86 -8.26
N THR A 21 10.71 9.05 -8.04
CA THR A 21 11.51 9.02 -6.81
C THR A 21 13.00 8.86 -7.16
N PRO A 22 13.93 9.07 -6.20
CA PRO A 22 15.36 8.84 -6.44
C PRO A 22 15.76 7.34 -6.41
N TYR A 23 14.82 6.40 -6.57
CA TYR A 23 15.07 4.95 -6.47
C TYR A 23 16.25 4.46 -7.34
N ALA A 24 16.28 4.88 -8.61
CA ALA A 24 17.35 4.51 -9.54
C ALA A 24 18.68 5.21 -9.21
N GLU A 25 18.63 6.50 -8.86
CA GLU A 25 19.80 7.30 -8.51
C GLU A 25 20.51 6.78 -7.25
N LEU A 26 19.73 6.25 -6.30
CA LEU A 26 20.22 5.64 -5.05
C LEU A 26 20.58 4.16 -5.20
N GLY A 27 20.43 3.56 -6.39
CA GLY A 27 20.78 2.16 -6.63
C GLY A 27 19.93 1.15 -5.85
N LEU A 28 18.70 1.50 -5.47
CA LEU A 28 17.85 0.68 -4.60
C LEU A 28 17.31 -0.59 -5.26
N GLY A 29 17.50 -0.73 -6.58
CA GLY A 29 17.24 -1.97 -7.31
C GLY A 29 18.25 -3.09 -7.07
N ASN A 30 19.34 -2.83 -6.33
CA ASN A 30 20.32 -3.87 -6.01
C ASN A 30 19.67 -4.98 -5.12
N PRO A 31 19.64 -6.24 -5.56
CA PRO A 31 19.05 -7.34 -4.79
C PRO A 31 19.82 -7.66 -3.50
N ASP A 32 21.10 -7.29 -3.41
CA ASP A 32 21.95 -7.57 -2.25
C ASP A 32 21.73 -6.57 -1.09
N LEU A 33 20.94 -5.51 -1.30
CA LEU A 33 20.57 -4.58 -0.24
C LEU A 33 19.69 -5.27 0.80
N THR A 34 20.06 -5.08 2.07
CA THR A 34 19.29 -5.58 3.20
C THR A 34 18.01 -4.78 3.41
N ASP A 35 17.02 -5.41 4.02
CA ASP A 35 15.77 -4.77 4.45
C ASP A 35 16.00 -3.50 5.28
N GLY A 36 17.00 -3.53 6.18
CA GLY A 36 17.40 -2.36 6.97
C GLY A 36 17.88 -1.20 6.10
N ALA A 37 18.74 -1.46 5.10
CA ALA A 37 19.22 -0.43 4.18
C ALA A 37 18.09 0.20 3.36
N LEU A 38 17.11 -0.59 2.94
CA LEU A 38 15.93 -0.09 2.23
C LEU A 38 15.05 0.77 3.15
N ILE A 39 14.88 0.38 4.41
CA ILE A 39 14.15 1.15 5.41
C ILE A 39 14.86 2.47 5.69
N ASP A 40 16.19 2.46 5.88
CA ASP A 40 16.98 3.66 6.11
C ASP A 40 16.85 4.63 4.92
N ALA A 41 16.89 4.13 3.68
CA ALA A 41 16.64 4.94 2.49
C ALA A 41 15.22 5.54 2.48
N MET A 42 14.18 4.76 2.82
CA MET A 42 12.81 5.26 2.95
C MET A 42 12.65 6.31 4.05
N MET A 43 13.36 6.17 5.16
CA MET A 43 13.36 7.14 6.26
C MET A 43 14.08 8.44 5.87
N ALA A 44 15.19 8.33 5.12
CA ALA A 44 15.91 9.48 4.58
C ALA A 44 15.16 10.19 3.45
N HIS A 45 14.44 9.43 2.61
CA HIS A 45 13.68 9.93 1.48
C HIS A 45 12.24 9.38 1.52
N PRO A 46 11.32 9.98 2.32
CA PRO A 46 9.95 9.48 2.47
C PRO A 46 9.14 9.35 1.16
N VAL A 47 9.57 10.04 0.09
CA VAL A 47 9.01 9.89 -1.27
C VAL A 47 9.14 8.47 -1.82
N LEU A 48 10.12 7.70 -1.33
CA LEU A 48 10.32 6.28 -1.65
C LEU A 48 9.27 5.36 -1.02
N ILE A 49 8.46 5.83 -0.08
CA ILE A 49 7.42 5.01 0.53
C ILE A 49 6.19 4.99 -0.39
N ASN A 50 5.83 3.82 -0.89
CA ASN A 50 4.65 3.64 -1.73
C ASN A 50 3.37 3.89 -0.91
N ARG A 51 2.35 4.47 -1.57
CA ARG A 51 1.19 5.05 -0.88
C ARG A 51 -0.14 4.71 -1.58
N PRO A 52 -1.25 4.63 -0.84
CA PRO A 52 -1.36 4.82 0.62
C PRO A 52 -1.14 3.52 1.43
N LEU A 53 -0.60 3.66 2.65
CA LEU A 53 -0.66 2.63 3.69
C LEU A 53 -1.89 2.89 4.57
N GLY A 54 -2.90 2.03 4.48
CA GLY A 54 -4.09 2.08 5.33
C GLY A 54 -3.83 1.38 6.66
N VAL A 55 -4.20 2.02 7.78
CA VAL A 55 -4.06 1.46 9.13
C VAL A 55 -5.41 1.46 9.82
N THR A 56 -5.84 0.29 10.28
CA THR A 56 -7.07 0.11 11.06
C THR A 56 -6.80 -0.82 12.25
N SER A 57 -7.80 -1.03 13.11
CA SER A 57 -7.69 -2.00 14.20
C SER A 57 -7.49 -3.43 13.67
N PRO A 58 -8.22 -3.89 12.62
CA PRO A 58 -7.98 -5.23 12.04
C PRO A 58 -6.62 -5.44 11.39
N GLY A 59 -5.96 -4.40 10.85
CA GLY A 59 -4.70 -4.61 10.13
C GLY A 59 -4.09 -3.38 9.48
N VAL A 60 -3.05 -3.62 8.68
CA VAL A 60 -2.40 -2.63 7.82
C VAL A 60 -2.37 -3.17 6.39
N ARG A 61 -2.52 -2.32 5.38
CA ARG A 61 -2.38 -2.70 3.96
C ARG A 61 -1.71 -1.60 3.17
N LEU A 62 -0.87 -1.99 2.21
CA LEU A 62 -0.53 -1.12 1.08
C LEU A 62 -1.71 -1.16 0.10
N CYS A 63 -2.51 -0.08 0.06
CA CYS A 63 -3.75 -0.06 -0.71
C CYS A 63 -3.47 0.29 -2.17
N ARG A 64 -2.77 -0.62 -2.85
CA ARG A 64 -2.55 -0.60 -4.30
C ARG A 64 -2.91 -1.99 -4.87
N PRO A 65 -4.12 -2.16 -5.42
CA PRO A 65 -5.10 -1.11 -5.76
C PRO A 65 -5.88 -0.58 -4.52
N SER A 66 -6.59 0.54 -4.68
CA SER A 66 -7.15 1.31 -3.55
C SER A 66 -8.19 0.52 -2.73
N GLU A 67 -8.96 -0.33 -3.38
CA GLU A 67 -9.96 -1.24 -2.84
C GLU A 67 -9.40 -2.29 -1.89
N ALA A 68 -8.07 -2.53 -1.87
CA ALA A 68 -7.44 -3.39 -0.87
C ALA A 68 -7.66 -2.88 0.57
N VAL A 69 -8.01 -1.59 0.75
CA VAL A 69 -8.42 -1.04 2.06
C VAL A 69 -9.66 -1.75 2.61
N LEU A 70 -10.54 -2.26 1.74
CA LEU A 70 -11.77 -2.95 2.13
C LEU A 70 -11.50 -4.27 2.85
N ASP A 71 -10.27 -4.82 2.76
CA ASP A 71 -9.87 -6.02 3.53
C ASP A 71 -9.66 -5.72 5.02
N ILE A 72 -9.36 -4.45 5.36
CA ILE A 72 -8.99 -4.04 6.71
C ILE A 72 -10.02 -3.10 7.36
N ILE A 73 -11.10 -2.75 6.65
CA ILE A 73 -12.23 -2.01 7.23
C ILE A 73 -13.24 -3.03 7.79
N PRO A 74 -13.52 -3.03 9.11
CA PRO A 74 -14.42 -4.03 9.70
C PRO A 74 -15.89 -3.80 9.35
N ALA A 75 -16.26 -2.57 9.00
CA ALA A 75 -17.62 -2.22 8.61
C ALA A 75 -17.87 -2.57 7.14
N ARG A 76 -19.03 -3.17 6.87
CA ARG A 76 -19.54 -3.33 5.50
C ARG A 76 -19.73 -1.93 4.87
N GLN A 77 -19.51 -1.85 3.57
CA GLN A 77 -19.81 -0.65 2.80
C GLN A 77 -21.33 -0.39 2.79
N LEU A 78 -21.71 0.86 3.01
CA LEU A 78 -23.11 1.26 3.23
C LEU A 78 -23.88 1.54 1.93
N GLY A 79 -23.19 1.52 0.80
CA GLY A 79 -23.77 1.76 -0.52
C GLY A 79 -22.74 1.56 -1.62
N ALA A 80 -23.15 1.88 -2.84
CA ALA A 80 -22.31 1.74 -4.01
C ALA A 80 -21.07 2.66 -3.93
N PHE A 81 -19.93 2.15 -4.38
CA PHE A 81 -18.68 2.90 -4.50
C PHE A 81 -18.05 2.64 -5.87
N ALA A 82 -17.79 3.71 -6.60
CA ALA A 82 -17.01 3.72 -7.83
C ALA A 82 -15.77 4.60 -7.66
N LYS A 83 -14.66 4.21 -8.28
CA LYS A 83 -13.44 5.00 -8.35
C LYS A 83 -13.65 6.24 -9.22
N GLU A 84 -12.70 7.17 -9.18
CA GLU A 84 -12.74 8.43 -9.95
C GLU A 84 -12.77 8.21 -11.47
N ASP A 85 -12.24 7.08 -11.94
CA ASP A 85 -12.26 6.66 -13.36
C ASP A 85 -13.57 5.94 -13.75
N GLY A 86 -14.51 5.79 -12.83
CA GLY A 86 -15.80 5.12 -13.05
C GLY A 86 -15.77 3.61 -12.82
N GLU A 87 -14.63 3.02 -12.43
CA GLU A 87 -14.57 1.60 -12.09
C GLU A 87 -15.44 1.30 -10.85
N GLN A 88 -16.44 0.43 -11.02
CA GLN A 88 -17.33 0.04 -9.93
C GLN A 88 -16.66 -0.99 -9.02
N VAL A 89 -16.47 -0.67 -7.74
CA VAL A 89 -15.85 -1.58 -6.76
C VAL A 89 -16.90 -2.27 -5.90
N VAL A 90 -17.95 -1.53 -5.51
CA VAL A 90 -18.99 -1.99 -4.58
C VAL A 90 -20.36 -1.69 -5.15
N ASP A 91 -21.28 -2.66 -5.15
CA ASP A 91 -22.66 -2.48 -5.62
C ASP A 91 -23.55 -1.74 -4.60
N ALA A 92 -24.80 -1.45 -4.98
CA ALA A 92 -25.76 -0.78 -4.09
C ALA A 92 -26.11 -1.58 -2.83
N GLY A 93 -25.90 -2.90 -2.86
CA GLY A 93 -26.06 -3.79 -1.70
C GLY A 93 -24.85 -3.79 -0.77
N GLY A 94 -23.72 -3.17 -1.14
CA GLY A 94 -22.48 -3.22 -0.37
C GLY A 94 -21.63 -4.46 -0.63
N ASN A 95 -21.86 -5.20 -1.72
CA ASN A 95 -21.03 -6.34 -2.14
C ASN A 95 -19.93 -5.89 -3.12
N ARG A 96 -18.77 -6.57 -3.12
CA ARG A 96 -17.74 -6.32 -4.13
C ARG A 96 -18.21 -6.78 -5.51
N VAL A 97 -17.94 -5.97 -6.54
CA VAL A 97 -18.36 -6.25 -7.93
C VAL A 97 -17.30 -7.06 -8.68
N HIS A 98 -16.04 -6.96 -8.27
CA HIS A 98 -14.91 -7.71 -8.79
C HIS A 98 -14.16 -8.38 -7.62
N ALA A 99 -13.81 -9.66 -7.80
CA ALA A 99 -13.07 -10.47 -6.83
C ALA A 99 -11.58 -10.54 -7.19
#